data_AF-A0A2D6L6R0-F1
#
_entry.id   AF-A0A2D6L6R0-F1
#
_cell.length_a   1.000
_cell.length_b   1.000
_cell.length_c   1.000
_cell.angle_alpha   90.00
_cell.angle_beta   90.00
_cell.angle_gamma   90.00
#
_symmetry.space_group_name_H-M   'P 1'
#
loop_
_entity.id
_entity.type
_entity.pdbx_description
1 polymer ?
#
loop_
_entity_poly.entity_id
_entity_poly.type
_entity_poly.pdbx_seq_one_letter_code
_entity_poly.pdbx_strand_id
1 'polypeptide(L)'
;MRFISIVIGVLFLVTPLFVHAEVGFMSSKGVWFSKQRFFENDSVKIYSVIINNSFDQLTGDVEFQVDGKLVGSAPVYGLDFEDAQQVWVQWRPDYGDHLIKVDIKNAIAVEDGKQRSLSGLEIEQSSISASYFVDRDSDGDGEGDKDDSDDDNDGLSDAKERQLGSDPLRSDTDLDGWLDKEEVDKGTNPAKADTDGDGFSDPQDKFPVNANEWSDADSDGIGDNADTDDDNDGLSDVQEAQFGSDPLRPDTDGDGLSDLEEFQIATNPQEKDSDGDSLSDKEEHENNTDPTTSDTDGDGLSDKSELDIGSDPRVKDTDNDGVEDGREVAQKTSPKTSDTDGDGVLDNVDAFPLDPDESIDTDGDGIGDGADDDDDNDGLSDDKEKEIGTDPLVFDTDGDGLSDGEELVVGTDPMKVNVRGDTAHGLNGSAGEYSSKFVSLETWIDWLILLLTILSGVVAVVFWFHAPNLKQK
;
A
#
# COMPACT_ATOMS: atom_id res chain seq x y z
N MET A 1 -10.12 35.15 -119.49
CA MET A 1 -11.02 36.27 -119.82
C MET A 1 -11.53 36.88 -118.53
N ARG A 2 -11.33 38.20 -118.39
CA ARG A 2 -12.10 39.16 -117.57
C ARG A 2 -11.94 39.10 -116.04
N PHE A 3 -11.00 39.92 -115.60
CA PHE A 3 -11.03 40.75 -114.38
C PHE A 3 -12.40 41.40 -114.17
N ILE A 4 -12.93 41.33 -112.95
CA ILE A 4 -13.80 42.37 -112.37
C ILE A 4 -13.32 42.59 -110.93
N SER A 5 -12.61 43.69 -110.73
CA SER A 5 -12.29 44.26 -109.43
C SER A 5 -13.55 44.90 -108.86
N ILE A 6 -13.96 44.49 -107.64
CA ILE A 6 -14.94 45.21 -106.84
C ILE A 6 -14.23 45.70 -105.58
N VAL A 7 -13.99 47.02 -105.56
CA VAL A 7 -13.59 47.77 -104.37
C VAL A 7 -14.88 48.06 -103.60
N ILE A 8 -15.04 47.45 -102.41
CA ILE A 8 -16.08 47.84 -101.45
C ILE A 8 -15.38 48.34 -100.20
N GLY A 9 -15.70 49.58 -99.86
CA GLY A 9 -15.07 50.38 -98.82
C GLY A 9 -15.22 49.77 -97.43
N VAL A 10 -14.12 49.75 -96.71
CA VAL A 10 -14.03 49.49 -95.28
C VAL A 10 -14.69 50.65 -94.54
N LEU A 11 -15.89 50.42 -94.01
CA LEU A 11 -16.54 51.31 -93.06
C LEU A 11 -15.90 51.03 -91.70
N PHE A 12 -14.90 51.83 -91.31
CA PHE A 12 -14.38 51.86 -89.94
C PHE A 12 -15.51 52.37 -89.02
N LEU A 13 -16.19 51.45 -88.36
CA LEU A 13 -16.97 51.72 -87.16
C LEU A 13 -15.98 52.10 -86.07
N VAL A 14 -15.80 53.41 -85.87
CA VAL A 14 -15.12 53.96 -84.71
C VAL A 14 -16.04 53.69 -83.52
N THR A 15 -15.83 52.57 -82.82
CA THR A 15 -16.37 52.40 -81.48
C THR A 15 -15.77 53.50 -80.60
N PRO A 16 -16.55 54.29 -79.86
CA PRO A 16 -15.96 55.16 -78.85
C PRO A 16 -15.21 54.26 -77.86
N LEU A 17 -13.89 54.42 -77.79
CA LEU A 17 -13.13 54.02 -76.61
C LEU A 17 -13.63 54.89 -75.46
N PHE A 18 -14.60 54.38 -74.70
CA PHE A 18 -14.78 54.83 -73.35
C PHE A 18 -13.56 54.33 -72.57
N VAL A 19 -12.59 55.21 -72.37
CA VAL A 19 -11.65 55.09 -71.26
C VAL A 19 -12.51 55.18 -70.01
N HIS A 20 -12.91 54.03 -69.47
CA HIS A 20 -13.39 53.98 -68.10
C HIS A 20 -12.14 54.21 -67.25
N ALA A 21 -12.09 55.33 -66.52
CA ALA A 21 -11.19 55.41 -65.40
C ALA A 21 -11.59 54.26 -64.46
N GLU A 22 -10.68 53.32 -64.22
CA GLU A 22 -10.88 52.35 -63.16
C GLU A 22 -10.98 53.15 -61.87
N VAL A 23 -12.18 53.20 -61.29
CA VAL A 23 -12.39 53.72 -59.95
C VAL A 23 -11.82 52.67 -59.02
N GLY A 24 -10.55 52.86 -58.64
CA GLY A 24 -9.83 51.94 -57.78
C GLY A 24 -9.53 52.62 -56.45
N PHE A 25 -10.24 52.21 -55.39
CA PHE A 25 -9.98 52.66 -54.02
C PHE A 25 -9.49 51.52 -53.11
N MET A 26 -9.14 50.37 -53.68
CA MET A 26 -8.50 49.25 -52.98
C MET A 26 -7.24 48.82 -53.75
N SER A 27 -6.18 48.39 -53.05
CA SER A 27 -4.91 48.02 -53.70
C SER A 27 -4.93 46.61 -54.29
N SER A 28 -4.25 46.37 -55.42
CA SER A 28 -4.27 45.07 -56.15
C SER A 28 -3.66 43.86 -55.42
N LYS A 29 -3.14 44.05 -54.20
CA LYS A 29 -2.73 42.99 -53.27
C LYS A 29 -3.19 43.38 -51.86
N GLY A 30 -4.50 43.39 -51.62
CA GLY A 30 -5.10 44.04 -50.45
C GLY A 30 -5.66 43.14 -49.35
N VAL A 31 -5.22 41.87 -49.25
CA VAL A 31 -5.55 40.98 -48.13
C VAL A 31 -4.25 40.58 -47.44
N TRP A 32 -4.15 40.84 -46.14
CA TRP A 32 -3.04 40.41 -45.29
C TRP A 32 -3.55 39.74 -44.03
N PHE A 33 -2.70 38.98 -43.36
CA PHE A 33 -3.04 38.28 -42.12
C PHE A 33 -2.16 38.74 -40.96
N SER A 34 -2.64 38.57 -39.72
CA SER A 34 -1.85 38.92 -38.52
C SER A 34 -0.69 37.97 -38.25
N LYS A 35 -0.71 36.78 -38.84
CA LYS A 35 0.34 35.77 -38.75
C LYS A 35 0.79 35.38 -40.16
N GLN A 36 2.08 35.13 -40.34
CA GLN A 36 2.64 34.71 -41.63
C GLN A 36 2.30 33.25 -41.95
N ARG A 37 2.29 32.40 -40.92
CA ARG A 37 1.81 31.02 -40.92
C ARG A 37 0.80 30.89 -39.77
N PHE A 38 -0.31 30.22 -40.03
CA PHE A 38 -1.36 29.95 -39.05
C PHE A 38 -2.11 28.70 -39.46
N PHE A 39 -2.64 28.00 -38.47
CA PHE A 39 -3.23 26.68 -38.64
C PHE A 39 -4.72 26.71 -38.33
N GLU A 40 -5.38 25.56 -38.48
CA GLU A 40 -6.78 25.39 -38.11
C GLU A 40 -7.05 25.94 -36.69
N ASN A 41 -8.19 26.60 -36.51
CA ASN A 41 -8.64 27.23 -35.26
C ASN A 41 -7.81 28.41 -34.72
N ASP A 42 -6.70 28.76 -35.35
CA ASP A 42 -5.90 29.90 -34.91
C ASP A 42 -6.71 31.20 -34.92
N SER A 43 -6.44 32.07 -33.94
CA SER A 43 -7.03 33.41 -33.94
C SER A 43 -6.23 34.35 -34.84
N VAL A 44 -6.73 34.62 -36.05
CA VAL A 44 -6.06 35.44 -37.07
C VAL A 44 -6.89 36.68 -37.39
N LYS A 45 -6.24 37.81 -37.69
CA LYS A 45 -6.91 38.99 -38.24
C LYS A 45 -6.69 39.06 -39.74
N ILE A 46 -7.77 39.24 -40.50
CA ILE A 46 -7.73 39.55 -41.93
C ILE A 46 -7.72 41.07 -42.06
N TYR A 47 -6.71 41.62 -42.73
CA TYR A 47 -6.54 43.05 -42.95
C TYR A 47 -6.79 43.42 -44.40
N SER A 48 -7.33 44.62 -44.61
CA SER A 48 -7.30 45.30 -45.89
C SER A 48 -7.01 46.79 -45.70
N VAL A 49 -6.54 47.44 -46.75
CA VAL A 49 -6.26 48.89 -46.76
C VAL A 49 -7.12 49.51 -47.85
N ILE A 50 -8.01 50.41 -47.43
CA ILE A 50 -8.85 51.22 -48.31
C ILE A 50 -8.15 52.54 -48.56
N ILE A 51 -8.02 52.95 -49.82
CA ILE A 51 -7.31 54.16 -50.24
C ILE A 51 -8.26 54.99 -51.08
N ASN A 52 -8.59 56.21 -50.67
CA ASN A 52 -9.48 57.05 -51.47
C ASN A 52 -8.68 57.95 -52.44
N ASN A 53 -8.53 57.53 -53.70
CA ASN A 53 -7.87 58.33 -54.74
C ASN A 53 -8.85 58.87 -55.80
N SER A 54 -10.15 58.85 -55.52
CA SER A 54 -11.18 59.14 -56.53
C SER A 54 -12.19 60.18 -56.10
N PHE A 55 -12.35 60.42 -54.79
CA PHE A 55 -13.41 61.25 -54.23
C PHE A 55 -12.88 62.23 -53.21
N ASP A 56 -13.58 63.34 -52.98
CA ASP A 56 -13.24 64.29 -51.91
C ASP A 56 -13.29 63.58 -50.54
N GLN A 57 -14.32 62.74 -50.33
CA GLN A 57 -14.46 61.86 -49.17
C GLN A 57 -15.15 60.54 -49.54
N LEU A 58 -14.74 59.44 -48.90
CA LEU A 58 -15.35 58.12 -49.05
C LEU A 58 -15.83 57.58 -47.69
N THR A 59 -17.07 57.07 -47.64
CA THR A 59 -17.65 56.40 -46.48
C THR A 59 -18.27 55.08 -46.91
N GLY A 60 -18.15 54.01 -46.14
CA GLY A 60 -18.78 52.72 -46.42
C GLY A 60 -18.40 51.63 -45.44
N ASP A 61 -19.02 50.46 -45.58
CA ASP A 61 -18.76 49.29 -44.74
C ASP A 61 -17.90 48.30 -45.51
N VAL A 62 -16.70 47.99 -45.03
CA VAL A 62 -15.84 46.98 -45.65
C VAL A 62 -16.23 45.62 -45.10
N GLU A 63 -16.82 44.78 -45.95
CA GLU A 63 -17.19 43.41 -45.64
C GLU A 63 -16.08 42.44 -46.03
N PHE A 64 -15.79 41.53 -45.11
CA PHE A 64 -14.85 40.43 -45.31
C PHE A 64 -15.65 39.14 -45.40
N GLN A 65 -15.53 38.44 -46.52
CA GLN A 65 -16.18 37.16 -46.77
C GLN A 65 -15.13 36.09 -46.94
N VAL A 66 -15.39 34.90 -46.41
CA VAL A 66 -14.58 33.69 -46.62
C VAL A 66 -15.51 32.63 -47.20
N ASP A 67 -15.17 32.10 -48.37
CA ASP A 67 -15.97 31.13 -49.13
C ASP A 67 -17.43 31.59 -49.36
N GLY A 68 -17.59 32.89 -49.56
CA GLY A 68 -18.90 33.52 -49.76
C GLY A 68 -19.73 33.73 -48.49
N LYS A 69 -19.20 33.40 -47.29
CA LYS A 69 -19.83 33.70 -46.00
C LYS A 69 -19.23 34.96 -45.39
N LEU A 70 -20.06 35.88 -44.91
CA LEU A 70 -19.61 37.08 -44.20
C LEU A 70 -18.98 36.70 -42.85
N VAL A 71 -17.69 37.03 -42.68
CA VAL A 71 -16.93 36.84 -41.42
C VAL A 71 -17.04 38.06 -40.52
N GLY A 72 -17.11 39.25 -41.12
CA GLY A 72 -17.33 40.49 -40.39
C GLY A 72 -17.27 41.71 -41.30
N SER A 73 -17.49 42.88 -40.70
CA SER A 73 -17.35 44.16 -41.39
C SER A 73 -16.65 45.21 -40.53
N ALA A 74 -16.02 46.18 -41.20
CA ALA A 74 -15.32 47.29 -40.57
C ALA A 74 -15.64 48.59 -41.33
N PRO A 75 -16.02 49.67 -40.63
CA PRO A 75 -16.45 50.89 -41.30
C PRO A 75 -15.27 51.79 -41.70
N VAL A 76 -15.47 52.51 -42.80
CA VAL A 76 -14.65 53.64 -43.27
C VAL A 76 -15.53 54.88 -43.23
N TYR A 77 -15.09 55.92 -42.52
CA TYR A 77 -15.88 57.14 -42.32
C TYR A 77 -15.14 58.37 -42.82
N GLY A 78 -15.67 59.01 -43.87
CA GLY A 78 -15.17 60.29 -44.37
C GLY A 78 -13.68 60.27 -44.74
N LEU A 79 -13.21 59.18 -45.36
CA LEU A 79 -11.82 59.03 -45.78
C LEU A 79 -11.51 60.06 -46.86
N ASP A 80 -10.66 61.04 -46.56
CA ASP A 80 -10.34 62.16 -47.45
C ASP A 80 -9.59 61.71 -48.71
N PHE A 81 -9.58 62.56 -49.75
CA PHE A 81 -8.80 62.34 -50.97
C PHE A 81 -7.30 62.15 -50.65
N GLU A 82 -6.68 61.15 -51.28
CA GLU A 82 -5.30 60.69 -51.07
C GLU A 82 -5.01 60.12 -49.67
N ASP A 83 -6.04 59.83 -48.85
CA ASP A 83 -5.89 59.18 -47.54
C ASP A 83 -6.15 57.66 -47.60
N ALA A 84 -5.66 56.95 -46.60
CA ALA A 84 -5.78 55.50 -46.48
C ALA A 84 -6.17 55.03 -45.07
N GLN A 85 -7.11 54.11 -44.98
CA GLN A 85 -7.52 53.48 -43.73
C GLN A 85 -7.31 51.97 -43.77
N GLN A 86 -6.58 51.46 -42.79
CA GLN A 86 -6.50 50.02 -42.53
C GLN A 86 -7.73 49.55 -41.76
N VAL A 87 -8.35 48.47 -42.24
CA VAL A 87 -9.52 47.82 -41.64
C VAL A 87 -9.23 46.33 -41.44
N TRP A 88 -9.91 45.71 -40.47
CA TRP A 88 -9.69 44.30 -40.16
C TRP A 88 -10.89 43.63 -39.50
N VAL A 89 -10.94 42.30 -39.61
CA VAL A 89 -11.84 41.43 -38.84
C VAL A 89 -11.06 40.26 -38.24
N GLN A 90 -11.55 39.72 -37.13
CA GLN A 90 -11.00 38.49 -36.55
C GLN A 90 -11.66 37.28 -37.20
N TRP A 91 -10.86 36.25 -37.49
CA TRP A 91 -11.27 35.01 -38.12
C TRP A 91 -10.58 33.84 -37.41
N ARG A 92 -11.29 32.71 -37.33
CA ARG A 92 -10.73 31.41 -36.97
C ARG A 92 -10.93 30.50 -38.17
N PRO A 93 -9.86 30.11 -38.87
CA PRO A 93 -9.97 29.29 -40.05
C PRO A 93 -10.30 27.84 -39.70
N ASP A 94 -11.00 27.17 -40.60
CA ASP A 94 -11.09 25.71 -40.61
C ASP A 94 -9.94 25.16 -41.48
N TYR A 95 -9.69 23.85 -41.48
CA TYR A 95 -8.72 23.25 -42.41
C TYR A 95 -9.15 23.37 -43.88
N GLY A 96 -8.20 23.71 -44.77
CA GLY A 96 -8.36 23.62 -46.21
C GLY A 96 -8.19 24.93 -46.98
N ASP A 97 -8.58 24.90 -48.26
CA ASP A 97 -8.53 26.06 -49.14
C ASP A 97 -9.67 27.04 -48.86
N HIS A 98 -9.32 28.30 -48.62
CA HIS A 98 -10.28 29.38 -48.38
C HIS A 98 -10.12 30.49 -49.41
N LEU A 99 -11.24 30.96 -49.96
CA LEU A 99 -11.33 32.16 -50.79
C LEU A 99 -11.78 33.36 -49.93
N ILE A 100 -10.84 34.26 -49.62
CA ILE A 100 -11.10 35.51 -48.93
C ILE A 100 -11.49 36.56 -49.95
N LYS A 101 -12.65 37.19 -49.77
CA LYS A 101 -13.14 38.32 -50.56
C LYS A 101 -13.37 39.52 -49.67
N VAL A 102 -12.88 40.69 -50.09
CA VAL A 102 -13.09 41.96 -49.40
C VAL A 102 -13.83 42.90 -50.35
N ASP A 103 -15.02 43.34 -49.93
CA ASP A 103 -15.89 44.24 -50.67
C ASP A 103 -16.20 45.47 -49.82
N ILE A 104 -16.38 46.66 -50.42
CA ILE A 104 -17.06 47.77 -49.74
C ILE A 104 -18.56 47.73 -50.06
N LYS A 105 -19.42 47.84 -49.05
CA LYS A 105 -20.88 47.98 -49.21
C LYS A 105 -21.32 49.35 -48.72
N ASN A 106 -22.54 49.73 -49.12
CA ASN A 106 -23.18 51.00 -48.73
C ASN A 106 -22.29 52.24 -48.97
N ALA A 107 -21.44 52.18 -50.00
CA ALA A 107 -20.43 53.22 -50.22
C ALA A 107 -21.07 54.53 -50.68
N ILE A 108 -20.70 55.62 -50.00
CA ILE A 108 -21.09 57.00 -50.28
C ILE A 108 -19.82 57.80 -50.53
N ALA A 109 -19.74 58.45 -51.69
CA ALA A 109 -18.66 59.34 -52.07
C ALA A 109 -19.14 60.80 -52.07
N VAL A 110 -18.25 61.72 -51.71
CA VAL A 110 -18.42 63.17 -51.92
C VAL A 110 -17.60 63.57 -53.13
N GLU A 111 -18.21 64.25 -54.08
CA GLU A 111 -17.57 64.75 -55.30
C GLU A 111 -18.11 66.16 -55.58
N ASP A 112 -17.23 67.15 -55.70
CA ASP A 112 -17.59 68.56 -55.87
C ASP A 112 -18.57 69.07 -54.77
N GLY A 113 -18.39 68.58 -53.54
CA GLY A 113 -19.23 68.93 -52.39
C GLY A 113 -20.65 68.33 -52.41
N LYS A 114 -20.94 67.34 -53.28
CA LYS A 114 -22.20 66.60 -53.31
C LYS A 114 -22.00 65.13 -52.97
N GLN A 115 -22.88 64.58 -52.14
CA GLN A 115 -22.88 63.15 -51.81
C GLN A 115 -23.57 62.33 -52.90
N ARG A 116 -22.96 61.22 -53.30
CA ARG A 116 -23.53 60.19 -54.18
C ARG A 116 -23.26 58.78 -53.63
N SER A 117 -24.24 57.89 -53.74
CA SER A 117 -24.00 56.47 -53.50
C SER A 117 -23.32 55.86 -54.73
N LEU A 118 -22.30 55.02 -54.51
CA LEU A 118 -21.59 54.34 -55.59
C LEU A 118 -22.47 53.22 -56.19
N SER A 119 -22.39 53.04 -57.50
CA SER A 119 -23.13 51.97 -58.18
C SER A 119 -22.53 50.59 -57.88
N GLY A 120 -23.33 49.53 -58.03
CA GLY A 120 -22.87 48.15 -57.81
C GLY A 120 -21.68 47.76 -58.69
N LEU A 121 -21.59 48.30 -59.92
CA LEU A 121 -20.46 48.04 -60.82
C LEU A 121 -19.17 48.73 -60.35
N GLU A 122 -19.25 49.96 -59.83
CA GLU A 122 -18.09 50.68 -59.24
C GLU A 122 -17.57 49.97 -57.99
N ILE A 123 -18.48 49.36 -57.21
CA ILE A 123 -18.15 48.56 -56.03
C ILE A 123 -17.52 47.22 -56.42
N GLU A 124 -18.11 46.49 -57.38
CA GLU A 124 -17.62 45.17 -57.81
C GLU A 124 -16.22 45.26 -58.44
N GLN A 125 -15.96 46.30 -59.22
CA GLN A 125 -14.64 46.56 -59.81
C GLN A 125 -13.55 46.86 -58.76
N SER A 126 -13.96 47.21 -57.53
CA SER A 126 -13.05 47.48 -56.43
C SER A 126 -12.88 46.29 -55.47
N SER A 127 -13.58 45.16 -55.72
CA SER A 127 -13.46 43.97 -54.88
C SER A 127 -12.10 43.30 -55.00
N ILE A 128 -11.59 42.81 -53.87
CA ILE A 128 -10.33 42.05 -53.82
C ILE A 128 -10.65 40.62 -53.42
N SER A 129 -9.96 39.66 -54.04
CA SER A 129 -10.01 38.26 -53.60
C SER A 129 -8.62 37.66 -53.51
N ALA A 130 -8.41 36.79 -52.52
CA ALA A 130 -7.19 36.04 -52.30
C ALA A 130 -7.53 34.62 -51.83
N SER A 131 -6.80 33.61 -52.31
CA SER A 131 -6.91 32.23 -51.84
C SER A 131 -5.79 31.93 -50.84
N TYR A 132 -6.11 31.23 -49.77
CA TYR A 132 -5.16 30.81 -48.74
C TYR A 132 -5.50 29.38 -48.28
N PHE A 133 -4.49 28.51 -48.19
CA PHE A 133 -4.62 27.16 -47.65
C PHE A 133 -4.25 27.18 -46.16
N VAL A 134 -5.12 26.66 -45.32
CA VAL A 134 -4.90 26.51 -43.88
C VAL A 134 -4.63 25.05 -43.58
N ASP A 135 -3.46 24.81 -43.00
CA ASP A 135 -3.01 23.48 -42.61
C ASP A 135 -3.38 23.15 -41.16
N ARG A 136 -3.17 21.90 -40.77
CA ARG A 136 -3.11 21.48 -39.36
C ARG A 136 -1.67 21.51 -38.86
N ASP A 137 -1.53 21.47 -37.55
CA ASP A 137 -0.29 21.49 -36.77
C ASP A 137 -0.63 20.63 -35.54
N SER A 138 -0.64 19.31 -35.76
CA SER A 138 -1.23 18.33 -34.86
C SER A 138 -0.46 18.20 -33.54
N ASP A 139 0.85 18.41 -33.56
CA ASP A 139 1.74 18.45 -32.39
C ASP A 139 2.00 19.86 -31.82
N GLY A 140 1.69 20.91 -32.58
CA GLY A 140 1.88 22.30 -32.17
C GLY A 140 3.33 22.80 -32.28
N ASP A 141 4.17 22.16 -33.09
CA ASP A 141 5.58 22.52 -33.25
C ASP A 141 5.79 23.71 -34.23
N GLY A 142 4.75 24.06 -35.00
CA GLY A 142 4.72 25.17 -35.94
C GLY A 142 5.17 24.83 -37.37
N GLU A 143 5.50 23.57 -37.62
CA GLU A 143 5.32 22.89 -38.89
C GLU A 143 3.84 22.50 -39.06
N GLY A 144 3.46 21.88 -40.16
CA GLY A 144 2.07 21.51 -40.34
C GLY A 144 2.01 20.20 -41.07
N ASP A 145 0.99 19.40 -40.79
CA ASP A 145 0.92 17.97 -41.09
C ASP A 145 1.23 17.60 -42.56
N LYS A 146 1.11 18.56 -43.48
CA LYS A 146 1.45 18.35 -44.89
C LYS A 146 2.96 18.36 -45.17
N ASP A 147 3.69 19.22 -44.46
CA ASP A 147 5.12 19.47 -44.63
C ASP A 147 5.96 18.82 -43.51
N ASP A 148 5.32 18.47 -42.39
CA ASP A 148 5.92 17.69 -41.30
C ASP A 148 6.16 16.23 -41.72
N SER A 149 7.09 15.58 -41.04
CA SER A 149 7.43 14.17 -41.23
C SER A 149 7.11 13.29 -40.03
N ASP A 150 6.67 13.89 -38.94
CA ASP A 150 6.34 13.29 -37.64
C ASP A 150 5.19 14.11 -37.02
N ASP A 151 3.99 13.99 -37.58
CA ASP A 151 2.85 14.91 -37.33
C ASP A 151 2.39 14.96 -35.86
N ASP A 152 2.77 13.99 -35.03
CA ASP A 152 2.46 13.92 -33.59
C ASP A 152 3.69 13.98 -32.67
N ASN A 153 4.88 14.05 -33.25
CA ASN A 153 6.18 14.21 -32.59
C ASN A 153 6.48 13.13 -31.51
N ASP A 154 5.99 11.91 -31.70
CA ASP A 154 6.29 10.77 -30.82
C ASP A 154 7.69 10.16 -31.10
N GLY A 155 8.31 10.57 -32.20
CA GLY A 155 9.63 10.13 -32.66
C GLY A 155 9.59 9.05 -33.75
N LEU A 156 8.42 8.66 -34.22
CA LEU A 156 8.15 7.70 -35.29
C LEU A 156 7.51 8.42 -36.49
N SER A 157 8.30 8.64 -37.55
CA SER A 157 7.76 9.35 -38.74
C SER A 157 6.46 8.75 -39.33
N ASP A 158 5.60 9.57 -39.94
CA ASP A 158 4.33 9.12 -40.56
C ASP A 158 4.53 8.05 -41.64
N ALA A 159 5.67 8.07 -42.31
CA ALA A 159 6.01 7.04 -43.29
C ALA A 159 6.16 5.66 -42.63
N LYS A 160 6.70 5.63 -41.42
CA LYS A 160 6.95 4.43 -40.64
C LYS A 160 5.68 3.96 -39.92
N GLU A 161 4.91 4.87 -39.35
CA GLU A 161 3.61 4.59 -38.74
C GLU A 161 2.64 3.96 -39.72
N ARG A 162 2.49 4.54 -40.92
CA ARG A 162 1.70 3.94 -42.01
C ARG A 162 2.17 2.54 -42.42
N GLN A 163 3.45 2.21 -42.21
CA GLN A 163 3.97 0.87 -42.46
C GLN A 163 3.58 -0.11 -41.34
N LEU A 164 3.56 0.37 -40.10
CA LEU A 164 3.22 -0.42 -38.91
C LEU A 164 1.70 -0.53 -38.69
N GLY A 165 0.93 0.37 -39.30
CA GLY A 165 -0.53 0.44 -39.18
C GLY A 165 -1.02 1.35 -38.06
N SER A 166 -0.12 2.20 -37.54
CA SER A 166 -0.43 3.20 -36.50
C SER A 166 -0.84 4.55 -37.11
N ASP A 167 -1.36 5.46 -36.29
CA ASP A 167 -2.02 6.71 -36.68
C ASP A 167 -1.08 7.92 -36.53
N PRO A 168 -0.58 8.50 -37.63
CA PRO A 168 0.41 9.58 -37.58
C PRO A 168 0.05 10.85 -36.84
N LEU A 169 -1.22 11.03 -36.54
CA LEU A 169 -1.70 12.22 -35.85
C LEU A 169 -1.84 11.98 -34.34
N ARG A 170 -1.39 10.82 -33.85
CA ARG A 170 -1.66 10.33 -32.50
C ARG A 170 -0.48 9.53 -31.98
N SER A 171 0.28 10.20 -31.11
CA SER A 171 1.49 9.67 -30.49
C SER A 171 1.31 8.36 -29.72
N ASP A 172 0.06 8.02 -29.37
CA ASP A 172 -0.38 6.76 -28.77
C ASP A 172 -1.65 6.33 -29.52
N THR A 173 -1.46 5.43 -30.48
CA THR A 173 -2.48 5.03 -31.45
C THR A 173 -3.62 4.26 -30.78
N ASP A 174 -3.30 3.29 -29.92
CA ASP A 174 -4.25 2.36 -29.33
C ASP A 174 -4.74 2.72 -27.92
N LEU A 175 -4.14 3.74 -27.31
CA LEU A 175 -4.48 4.32 -26.01
C LEU A 175 -4.16 3.41 -24.81
N ASP A 176 -3.13 2.59 -24.90
CA ASP A 176 -2.65 1.78 -23.77
C ASP A 176 -1.70 2.54 -22.83
N GLY A 177 -1.15 3.67 -23.30
CA GLY A 177 -0.28 4.56 -22.55
C GLY A 177 1.21 4.47 -22.90
N TRP A 178 1.62 3.61 -23.83
CA TRP A 178 2.92 3.71 -24.50
C TRP A 178 2.79 4.54 -25.78
N LEU A 179 3.90 5.16 -26.19
CA LEU A 179 3.96 5.83 -27.49
C LEU A 179 4.23 4.79 -28.58
N ASP A 180 3.76 5.03 -29.80
CA ASP A 180 4.00 4.13 -30.92
C ASP A 180 5.50 3.89 -31.12
N LYS A 181 6.31 4.95 -30.92
CA LYS A 181 7.77 4.86 -30.96
C LYS A 181 8.38 3.98 -29.85
N GLU A 182 7.81 3.98 -28.65
CA GLU A 182 8.26 3.18 -27.50
C GLU A 182 7.96 1.69 -27.73
N GLU A 183 6.77 1.40 -28.22
CA GLU A 183 6.34 0.04 -28.57
C GLU A 183 7.25 -0.59 -29.63
N VAL A 184 7.58 0.16 -30.69
CA VAL A 184 8.52 -0.30 -31.72
C VAL A 184 9.90 -0.65 -31.15
N ASP A 185 10.38 0.10 -30.16
CA ASP A 185 11.66 -0.19 -29.50
C ASP A 185 11.60 -1.44 -28.61
N LYS A 186 10.44 -1.71 -28.00
CA LYS A 186 10.18 -2.92 -27.20
C LYS A 186 9.78 -4.13 -28.04
N GLY A 187 9.52 -3.93 -29.33
CA GLY A 187 9.16 -4.99 -30.27
C GLY A 187 7.66 -5.34 -30.28
N THR A 188 6.83 -4.50 -29.66
CA THR A 188 5.37 -4.63 -29.65
C THR A 188 4.74 -3.94 -30.86
N ASN A 189 3.42 -3.97 -30.95
CA ASN A 189 2.66 -3.47 -32.10
C ASN A 189 1.83 -2.23 -31.75
N PRO A 190 2.22 -1.04 -32.26
CA PRO A 190 1.55 0.24 -31.97
C PRO A 190 0.06 0.38 -32.24
N ALA A 191 -0.52 -0.57 -32.98
CA ALA A 191 -1.95 -0.56 -33.27
C ALA A 191 -2.76 -1.49 -32.34
N LYS A 192 -2.13 -2.03 -31.29
CA LYS A 192 -2.70 -3.05 -30.43
C LYS A 192 -2.22 -2.89 -28.98
N ALA A 193 -3.15 -2.47 -28.14
CA ALA A 193 -2.95 -2.38 -26.70
C ALA A 193 -2.51 -3.70 -26.01
N ASP A 194 -2.70 -4.83 -26.68
CA ASP A 194 -2.29 -6.18 -26.25
C ASP A 194 -1.75 -6.88 -27.51
N THR A 195 -0.43 -6.90 -27.63
CA THR A 195 0.28 -7.28 -28.85
C THR A 195 0.09 -8.76 -29.19
N ASP A 196 0.21 -9.63 -28.17
CA ASP A 196 0.20 -11.08 -28.33
C ASP A 196 -1.16 -11.74 -28.02
N GLY A 197 -2.06 -11.00 -27.37
CA GLY A 197 -3.46 -11.34 -27.19
C GLY A 197 -3.74 -12.24 -25.98
N ASP A 198 -2.91 -12.22 -24.94
CA ASP A 198 -3.10 -13.03 -23.74
C ASP A 198 -4.05 -12.40 -22.69
N GLY A 199 -4.39 -11.13 -22.87
CA GLY A 199 -5.31 -10.38 -22.02
C GLY A 199 -4.64 -9.38 -21.08
N PHE A 200 -3.31 -9.29 -21.06
CA PHE A 200 -2.55 -8.22 -20.43
C PHE A 200 -2.12 -7.21 -21.50
N SER A 201 -2.28 -5.92 -21.22
CA SER A 201 -1.83 -4.89 -22.15
C SER A 201 -0.33 -4.70 -22.07
N ASP A 202 0.29 -4.28 -23.17
CA ASP A 202 1.75 -4.20 -23.33
C ASP A 202 2.44 -3.44 -22.17
N PRO A 203 1.89 -2.35 -21.61
CA PRO A 203 2.48 -1.66 -20.46
C PRO A 203 2.45 -2.42 -19.13
N GLN A 204 1.55 -3.37 -18.97
CA GLN A 204 1.35 -4.16 -17.77
C GLN A 204 1.98 -5.55 -17.88
N ASP A 205 2.27 -5.98 -19.10
CA ASP A 205 2.85 -7.27 -19.43
C ASP A 205 4.39 -7.22 -19.34
N LYS A 206 4.98 -8.16 -18.57
CA LYS A 206 6.44 -8.32 -18.48
C LYS A 206 7.06 -8.95 -19.73
N PHE A 207 6.28 -9.71 -20.48
CA PHE A 207 6.65 -10.32 -21.76
C PHE A 207 5.62 -10.01 -22.87
N PRO A 208 5.49 -8.75 -23.32
CA PRO A 208 4.45 -8.28 -24.27
C PRO A 208 4.36 -8.93 -25.65
N VAL A 209 5.22 -9.92 -25.94
CA VAL A 209 5.31 -10.62 -27.22
C VAL A 209 5.23 -12.14 -27.06
N ASN A 210 4.97 -12.63 -25.84
CA ASN A 210 4.86 -14.03 -25.50
C ASN A 210 3.57 -14.32 -24.73
N ALA A 211 2.52 -14.69 -25.46
CA ALA A 211 1.18 -14.93 -24.92
C ALA A 211 1.04 -16.09 -23.90
N ASN A 212 2.13 -16.70 -23.46
CA ASN A 212 2.13 -17.68 -22.36
C ASN A 212 2.84 -17.14 -21.12
N GLU A 213 3.33 -15.91 -21.09
CA GLU A 213 4.03 -15.31 -19.96
C GLU A 213 3.62 -13.85 -19.85
N TRP A 214 3.17 -13.39 -18.67
CA TRP A 214 2.79 -12.00 -18.43
C TRP A 214 3.40 -11.40 -17.16
N SER A 215 3.92 -12.24 -16.28
CA SER A 215 4.49 -11.89 -14.98
C SER A 215 5.85 -12.57 -14.78
N ASP A 216 6.68 -11.93 -13.96
CA ASP A 216 8.08 -12.26 -13.66
C ASP A 216 8.32 -11.75 -12.23
N ALA A 217 7.93 -12.56 -11.24
CA ALA A 217 7.80 -12.14 -9.84
C ALA A 217 9.16 -11.74 -9.23
N ASP A 218 10.22 -12.44 -9.58
CA ASP A 218 11.59 -12.18 -9.12
C ASP A 218 12.43 -11.30 -10.08
N SER A 219 11.93 -11.04 -11.30
CA SER A 219 12.59 -10.26 -12.35
C SER A 219 13.89 -10.88 -12.87
N ASP A 220 14.01 -12.21 -12.91
CA ASP A 220 15.17 -12.89 -13.50
C ASP A 220 15.11 -13.01 -15.04
N GLY A 221 13.94 -12.73 -15.61
CA GLY A 221 13.66 -12.77 -17.05
C GLY A 221 13.10 -14.10 -17.57
N ILE A 222 12.79 -15.04 -16.70
CA ILE A 222 11.92 -16.20 -16.93
C ILE A 222 10.52 -15.81 -16.42
N GLY A 223 9.47 -16.18 -17.15
CA GLY A 223 8.11 -15.85 -16.72
C GLY A 223 7.55 -16.91 -15.78
N ASP A 224 6.66 -16.50 -14.87
CA ASP A 224 6.10 -17.35 -13.80
C ASP A 224 5.44 -18.65 -14.33
N ASN A 225 4.95 -18.72 -15.58
CA ASN A 225 4.37 -19.97 -16.08
C ASN A 225 5.43 -21.00 -16.50
N ALA A 226 6.68 -20.57 -16.73
CA ALA A 226 7.81 -21.39 -17.12
C ALA A 226 8.87 -21.53 -16.02
N ASP A 227 8.92 -20.60 -15.07
CA ASP A 227 9.74 -20.75 -13.87
C ASP A 227 9.18 -21.87 -12.98
N THR A 228 10.03 -22.35 -12.08
CA THR A 228 9.70 -23.40 -11.10
C THR A 228 9.94 -22.95 -9.67
N ASP A 229 10.39 -21.70 -9.50
CA ASP A 229 10.74 -21.01 -8.26
C ASP A 229 10.47 -19.52 -8.53
N ASP A 230 9.19 -19.17 -8.69
CA ASP A 230 8.72 -17.89 -9.26
C ASP A 230 9.27 -16.66 -8.53
N ASP A 231 9.56 -16.77 -7.22
CA ASP A 231 10.08 -15.68 -6.39
C ASP A 231 11.56 -15.82 -6.00
N ASN A 232 12.20 -16.93 -6.40
CA ASN A 232 13.59 -17.27 -6.18
C ASN A 232 14.04 -17.23 -4.70
N ASP A 233 13.15 -17.58 -3.77
CA ASP A 233 13.47 -17.74 -2.35
C ASP A 233 14.23 -19.05 -2.05
N GLY A 234 14.22 -19.98 -3.00
CA GLY A 234 14.89 -21.28 -2.95
C GLY A 234 13.98 -22.47 -2.64
N LEU A 235 12.67 -22.26 -2.49
CA LEU A 235 11.63 -23.27 -2.53
C LEU A 235 10.95 -23.25 -3.91
N SER A 236 10.89 -24.40 -4.58
CA SER A 236 10.07 -24.48 -5.81
C SER A 236 8.58 -24.30 -5.53
N ASP A 237 7.79 -23.83 -6.49
CA ASP A 237 6.33 -23.64 -6.34
C ASP A 237 5.60 -24.93 -5.90
N VAL A 238 6.17 -26.09 -6.25
CA VAL A 238 5.67 -27.41 -5.83
C VAL A 238 5.93 -27.69 -4.33
N GLN A 239 7.06 -27.22 -3.80
CA GLN A 239 7.38 -27.28 -2.37
C GLN A 239 6.51 -26.30 -1.60
N GLU A 240 6.37 -25.08 -2.11
CA GLU A 240 5.57 -24.03 -1.50
C GLU A 240 4.09 -24.39 -1.44
N ALA A 241 3.52 -24.91 -2.53
CA ALA A 241 2.15 -25.41 -2.51
C ALA A 241 1.92 -26.55 -1.49
N GLN A 242 2.97 -27.28 -1.09
CA GLN A 242 2.90 -28.29 -0.03
C GLN A 242 3.08 -27.68 1.37
N PHE A 243 3.91 -26.65 1.48
CA PHE A 243 4.19 -25.95 2.74
C PHE A 243 3.07 -24.97 3.12
N GLY A 244 2.37 -24.43 2.13
CA GLY A 244 1.33 -23.42 2.29
C GLY A 244 1.81 -21.99 2.03
N SER A 245 3.04 -21.78 1.55
CA SER A 245 3.51 -20.46 1.14
C SER A 245 2.95 -20.02 -0.24
N ASP A 246 3.13 -18.74 -0.57
CA ASP A 246 2.72 -18.08 -1.80
C ASP A 246 3.91 -18.02 -2.79
N PRO A 247 3.88 -18.77 -3.90
CA PRO A 247 5.02 -18.87 -4.82
C PRO A 247 5.53 -17.58 -5.45
N LEU A 248 4.74 -16.52 -5.38
CA LEU A 248 5.08 -15.23 -5.97
C LEU A 248 5.71 -14.28 -4.95
N ARG A 249 6.00 -14.73 -3.72
CA ARG A 249 6.36 -13.88 -2.59
C ARG A 249 7.36 -14.59 -1.66
N PRO A 250 8.63 -14.14 -1.58
CA PRO A 250 9.68 -14.84 -0.83
C PRO A 250 9.49 -14.91 0.70
N ASP A 251 8.44 -14.28 1.20
CA ASP A 251 8.08 -14.08 2.62
C ASP A 251 6.56 -13.89 2.62
N THR A 252 5.84 -14.99 2.82
CA THR A 252 4.41 -15.09 2.60
C THR A 252 3.60 -14.26 3.60
N ASP A 253 3.98 -14.21 4.87
CA ASP A 253 3.26 -13.45 5.89
C ASP A 253 3.85 -12.04 6.17
N GLY A 254 5.06 -11.78 5.67
CA GLY A 254 5.77 -10.52 5.83
C GLY A 254 6.28 -10.28 7.24
N ASP A 255 6.61 -11.29 8.03
CA ASP A 255 7.28 -11.15 9.34
C ASP A 255 8.79 -10.86 9.19
N GLY A 256 9.35 -11.21 8.02
CA GLY A 256 10.72 -10.96 7.63
C GLY A 256 11.67 -12.15 7.78
N LEU A 257 11.16 -13.36 7.99
CA LEU A 257 11.77 -14.63 7.58
C LEU A 257 11.29 -14.98 6.16
N SER A 258 12.17 -15.58 5.35
CA SER A 258 11.75 -16.15 4.07
C SER A 258 11.02 -17.47 4.24
N ASP A 259 10.17 -17.85 3.28
CA ASP A 259 9.44 -19.13 3.37
C ASP A 259 10.40 -20.32 3.44
N LEU A 260 11.57 -20.24 2.77
CA LEU A 260 12.67 -21.19 2.96
C LEU A 260 13.21 -21.24 4.40
N GLU A 261 13.37 -20.10 5.08
CA GLU A 261 13.83 -20.04 6.47
C GLU A 261 12.80 -20.64 7.42
N GLU A 262 11.53 -20.30 7.23
CA GLU A 262 10.41 -20.86 7.97
C GLU A 262 10.30 -22.38 7.79
N PHE A 263 10.46 -22.86 6.57
CA PHE A 263 10.52 -24.30 6.28
C PHE A 263 11.65 -25.00 7.06
N GLN A 264 12.78 -24.32 7.30
CA GLN A 264 13.92 -24.87 8.05
C GLN A 264 13.70 -24.88 9.56
N ILE A 265 12.96 -23.91 10.10
CA ILE A 265 12.66 -23.80 11.53
C ILE A 265 11.28 -24.37 11.91
N ALA A 266 10.52 -24.86 10.93
CA ALA A 266 9.22 -25.51 11.07
C ALA A 266 8.09 -24.61 11.61
N THR A 267 8.11 -23.34 11.23
CA THR A 267 7.04 -22.37 11.47
C THR A 267 5.98 -22.37 10.35
N ASN A 268 4.90 -21.61 10.53
CA ASN A 268 3.79 -21.50 9.60
C ASN A 268 3.93 -20.26 8.70
N PRO A 269 4.17 -20.41 7.39
CA PRO A 269 4.45 -19.30 6.47
C PRO A 269 3.28 -18.34 6.25
N GLN A 270 2.11 -18.65 6.80
CA GLN A 270 0.92 -17.80 6.69
C GLN A 270 0.68 -16.96 7.96
N GLU A 271 1.45 -17.18 9.02
CA GLU A 271 1.20 -16.63 10.34
C GLU A 271 2.51 -16.12 10.96
N LYS A 272 2.61 -14.80 11.12
CA LYS A 272 3.80 -14.14 11.68
C LYS A 272 4.22 -14.63 13.06
N ASP A 273 3.31 -15.28 13.76
CA ASP A 273 3.38 -15.72 15.15
C ASP A 273 2.72 -17.11 15.17
N SER A 274 3.56 -18.14 15.00
CA SER A 274 3.14 -19.51 14.74
C SER A 274 2.49 -20.20 15.94
N ASP A 275 2.86 -19.80 17.17
CA ASP A 275 2.34 -20.38 18.40
C ASP A 275 1.32 -19.49 19.14
N GLY A 276 1.21 -18.23 18.76
CA GLY A 276 0.23 -17.26 19.25
C GLY A 276 0.60 -16.61 20.58
N ASP A 277 1.87 -16.56 20.97
CA ASP A 277 2.34 -15.95 22.22
C ASP A 277 2.52 -14.42 22.14
N SER A 278 2.34 -13.83 20.95
CA SER A 278 2.54 -12.42 20.60
C SER A 278 3.98 -11.97 20.33
N LEU A 279 4.93 -12.89 20.20
CA LEU A 279 6.19 -12.69 19.49
C LEU A 279 6.06 -13.19 18.06
N SER A 280 6.73 -12.52 17.12
CA SER A 280 6.82 -13.05 15.76
C SER A 280 7.88 -14.15 15.66
N ASP A 281 7.72 -15.07 14.70
CA ASP A 281 8.67 -16.17 14.48
C ASP A 281 10.10 -15.66 14.26
N LYS A 282 10.23 -14.54 13.54
CA LYS A 282 11.48 -13.78 13.44
C LYS A 282 12.02 -13.28 14.77
N GLU A 283 11.19 -12.66 15.60
CA GLU A 283 11.60 -12.13 16.90
C GLU A 283 12.12 -13.25 17.80
N GLU A 284 11.47 -14.40 17.77
CA GLU A 284 11.87 -15.59 18.50
C GLU A 284 13.16 -16.20 17.97
N HIS A 285 13.29 -16.29 16.64
CA HIS A 285 14.54 -16.71 16.01
C HIS A 285 15.73 -15.82 16.42
N GLU A 286 15.53 -14.50 16.50
CA GLU A 286 16.54 -13.55 16.96
C GLU A 286 16.85 -13.69 18.46
N ASN A 287 15.85 -14.01 19.28
CA ASN A 287 15.99 -14.22 20.72
C ASN A 287 16.44 -15.65 21.11
N ASN A 288 16.50 -16.58 20.15
CA ASN A 288 16.82 -17.99 20.36
C ASN A 288 15.80 -18.72 21.24
N THR A 289 14.53 -18.35 21.13
CA THR A 289 13.39 -19.13 21.64
C THR A 289 12.87 -20.08 20.56
N ASP A 290 11.96 -20.97 20.91
CA ASP A 290 11.35 -21.94 19.99
C ASP A 290 10.00 -21.40 19.47
N PRO A 291 9.92 -20.94 18.21
CA PRO A 291 8.74 -20.28 17.66
C PRO A 291 7.53 -21.18 17.41
N THR A 292 7.62 -22.42 17.87
CA THR A 292 6.52 -23.39 17.79
C THR A 292 5.90 -23.69 19.14
N THR A 293 6.35 -23.02 20.21
CA THR A 293 5.87 -23.21 21.57
C THR A 293 5.90 -21.92 22.36
N SER A 294 4.71 -21.51 22.83
CA SER A 294 4.54 -20.23 23.51
C SER A 294 5.35 -20.07 24.81
N ASP A 295 5.96 -21.14 25.31
CA ASP A 295 6.72 -21.26 26.56
C ASP A 295 7.90 -22.19 26.27
N THR A 296 9.05 -21.62 25.97
CA THR A 296 10.23 -22.33 25.47
C THR A 296 10.85 -23.25 26.53
N ASP A 297 10.86 -22.85 27.79
CA ASP A 297 11.51 -23.60 28.86
C ASP A 297 10.55 -24.42 29.74
N GLY A 298 9.24 -24.19 29.60
CA GLY A 298 8.18 -24.95 30.24
C GLY A 298 8.01 -24.65 31.72
N ASP A 299 8.20 -23.41 32.15
CA ASP A 299 8.00 -22.97 33.54
C ASP A 299 6.59 -22.40 33.82
N GLY A 300 5.80 -22.17 32.77
CA GLY A 300 4.44 -21.66 32.84
C GLY A 300 4.27 -20.17 32.53
N LEU A 301 5.33 -19.45 32.19
CA LEU A 301 5.27 -18.14 31.54
C LEU A 301 5.44 -18.29 30.03
N SER A 302 4.88 -17.34 29.28
CA SER A 302 5.16 -17.29 27.85
C SER A 302 6.45 -16.52 27.58
N ASP A 303 7.13 -16.82 26.48
CA ASP A 303 8.37 -16.15 26.11
C ASP A 303 8.17 -14.62 26.02
N LYS A 304 7.04 -14.20 25.45
CA LYS A 304 6.62 -12.80 25.43
C LYS A 304 6.51 -12.17 26.84
N SER A 305 5.95 -12.92 27.79
CA SER A 305 5.71 -12.48 29.16
C SER A 305 7.02 -12.33 29.92
N GLU A 306 7.93 -13.27 29.72
CA GLU A 306 9.26 -13.27 30.31
C GLU A 306 10.10 -12.11 29.80
N LEU A 307 10.08 -11.83 28.50
CA LEU A 307 10.73 -10.64 27.94
C LEU A 307 10.17 -9.33 28.51
N ASP A 308 8.86 -9.26 28.81
CA ASP A 308 8.23 -8.07 29.39
C ASP A 308 8.64 -7.83 30.85
N ILE A 309 8.78 -8.89 31.65
CA ILE A 309 9.25 -8.80 33.05
C ILE A 309 10.78 -8.80 33.13
N GLY A 310 11.45 -9.23 32.06
CA GLY A 310 12.88 -9.30 31.87
C GLY A 310 13.55 -10.50 32.54
N SER A 311 12.86 -11.64 32.65
CA SER A 311 13.45 -12.97 32.86
C SER A 311 14.05 -13.52 31.55
N ASP A 312 14.74 -14.67 31.59
CA ASP A 312 15.30 -15.34 30.39
C ASP A 312 14.37 -16.49 29.95
N PRO A 313 13.69 -16.38 28.79
CA PRO A 313 12.72 -17.38 28.29
C PRO A 313 13.22 -18.80 28.04
N ARG A 314 14.48 -19.07 28.34
CA ARG A 314 15.16 -20.33 28.06
C ARG A 314 15.64 -20.98 29.35
N VAL A 315 15.32 -20.38 30.50
CA VAL A 315 15.80 -20.77 31.82
C VAL A 315 14.65 -20.64 32.81
N LYS A 316 14.09 -21.80 33.19
CA LYS A 316 12.97 -21.95 34.12
C LYS A 316 13.09 -21.20 35.46
N ASP A 317 14.30 -20.79 35.83
CA ASP A 317 14.67 -20.15 37.10
C ASP A 317 15.82 -19.19 36.79
N THR A 318 15.47 -17.95 36.46
CA THR A 318 16.37 -16.93 35.91
C THR A 318 17.43 -16.51 36.93
N ASP A 319 17.07 -16.37 38.20
CA ASP A 319 17.99 -15.90 39.25
C ASP A 319 18.67 -17.03 40.04
N ASN A 320 18.26 -18.27 39.80
CA ASN A 320 18.81 -19.51 40.36
C ASN A 320 18.63 -19.64 41.87
N ASP A 321 17.53 -19.15 42.41
CA ASP A 321 17.18 -19.31 43.83
C ASP A 321 16.45 -20.64 44.11
N GLY A 322 15.94 -21.31 43.09
CA GLY A 322 15.21 -22.59 43.19
C GLY A 322 13.69 -22.46 43.16
N VAL A 323 13.14 -21.28 42.91
CA VAL A 323 11.76 -21.06 42.49
C VAL A 323 11.76 -20.83 40.97
N GLU A 324 10.78 -21.41 40.26
CA GLU A 324 10.66 -21.19 38.82
C GLU A 324 9.99 -19.82 38.54
N ASP A 325 10.36 -19.11 37.48
CA ASP A 325 9.92 -17.72 37.22
C ASP A 325 8.39 -17.62 37.17
N GLY A 326 7.72 -18.59 36.53
CA GLY A 326 6.26 -18.69 36.49
C GLY A 326 5.61 -18.91 37.85
N ARG A 327 6.29 -19.62 38.76
CA ARG A 327 5.82 -19.76 40.14
C ARG A 327 6.01 -18.45 40.91
N GLU A 328 7.11 -17.76 40.69
CA GLU A 328 7.37 -16.47 41.34
C GLU A 328 6.35 -15.41 40.94
N VAL A 329 6.05 -15.28 39.66
CA VAL A 329 5.00 -14.36 39.16
C VAL A 329 3.65 -14.70 39.80
N ALA A 330 3.33 -15.99 39.97
CA ALA A 330 2.10 -16.42 40.65
C ALA A 330 2.10 -16.08 42.15
N GLN A 331 3.26 -16.13 42.80
CA GLN A 331 3.47 -15.74 44.21
C GLN A 331 3.67 -14.22 44.39
N LYS A 332 3.84 -13.48 43.29
CA LYS A 332 4.20 -12.05 43.20
C LYS A 332 5.61 -11.73 43.70
N THR A 333 6.46 -12.73 43.78
CA THR A 333 7.91 -12.55 43.91
C THR A 333 8.53 -12.19 42.56
N SER A 334 9.81 -11.85 42.54
CA SER A 334 10.49 -11.29 41.39
C SER A 334 11.46 -12.31 40.78
N PRO A 335 11.22 -12.77 39.53
CA PRO A 335 12.08 -13.72 38.79
C PRO A 335 13.54 -13.33 38.54
N LYS A 336 13.97 -12.20 39.08
CA LYS A 336 15.26 -11.57 38.79
C LYS A 336 16.07 -11.38 40.05
N THR A 337 15.50 -11.69 41.20
CA THR A 337 16.05 -11.40 42.51
C THR A 337 15.69 -12.54 43.44
N SER A 338 16.70 -13.28 43.86
CA SER A 338 16.57 -14.44 44.74
C SER A 338 16.02 -14.14 46.14
N ASP A 339 15.68 -12.88 46.42
CA ASP A 339 15.28 -12.29 47.70
C ASP A 339 14.49 -11.01 47.34
N THR A 340 13.18 -11.15 47.24
CA THR A 340 12.29 -10.14 46.66
C THR A 340 12.13 -8.91 47.55
N ASP A 341 12.07 -9.08 48.88
CA ASP A 341 11.88 -7.98 49.82
C ASP A 341 13.19 -7.44 50.43
N GLY A 342 14.29 -8.18 50.29
CA GLY A 342 15.63 -7.78 50.67
C GLY A 342 15.93 -7.94 52.16
N ASP A 343 15.24 -8.83 52.87
CA ASP A 343 15.48 -9.12 54.28
C ASP A 343 16.72 -10.02 54.53
N GLY A 344 17.19 -10.69 53.47
CA GLY A 344 18.35 -11.58 53.48
C GLY A 344 18.04 -13.08 53.51
N VAL A 345 16.77 -13.47 53.50
CA VAL A 345 16.26 -14.83 53.29
C VAL A 345 15.88 -14.97 51.80
N LEU A 346 16.07 -16.16 51.23
CA LEU A 346 15.75 -16.39 49.81
C LEU A 346 14.26 -16.73 49.67
N ASP A 347 13.62 -16.32 48.57
CA ASP A 347 12.18 -16.51 48.35
C ASP A 347 11.78 -17.99 48.44
N ASN A 348 12.67 -18.90 48.07
CA ASN A 348 12.43 -20.35 48.14
C ASN A 348 12.30 -20.93 49.56
N VAL A 349 12.80 -20.23 50.59
CA VAL A 349 12.78 -20.66 52.00
C VAL A 349 12.15 -19.61 52.92
N ASP A 350 11.72 -18.49 52.39
CA ASP A 350 11.03 -17.44 53.12
C ASP A 350 9.53 -17.76 53.23
N ALA A 351 8.99 -17.76 54.46
CA ALA A 351 7.56 -17.92 54.70
C ALA A 351 6.74 -16.70 54.24
N PHE A 352 7.36 -15.50 54.25
CA PHE A 352 6.77 -14.24 53.83
C PHE A 352 7.68 -13.47 52.84
N PRO A 353 7.88 -13.96 51.60
CA PRO A 353 8.82 -13.38 50.61
C PRO A 353 8.54 -11.93 50.14
N LEU A 354 7.57 -11.25 50.73
CA LEU A 354 7.12 -9.91 50.37
C LEU A 354 7.11 -8.96 51.59
N ASP A 355 7.48 -9.45 52.76
CA ASP A 355 7.47 -8.69 54.01
C ASP A 355 8.88 -8.66 54.63
N PRO A 356 9.64 -7.56 54.45
CA PRO A 356 11.04 -7.51 54.87
C PRO A 356 11.25 -7.51 56.39
N ASP A 357 10.17 -7.52 57.17
CA ASP A 357 10.19 -7.58 58.63
C ASP A 357 9.85 -9.00 59.17
N GLU A 358 9.43 -9.95 58.33
CA GLU A 358 9.00 -11.32 58.72
C GLU A 358 9.54 -12.38 57.74
N SER A 359 10.12 -13.48 58.23
CA SER A 359 10.56 -14.58 57.35
C SER A 359 10.39 -16.00 57.92
N ILE A 360 9.84 -16.11 59.13
CA ILE A 360 9.61 -17.39 59.82
C ILE A 360 8.13 -17.44 60.23
N ASP A 361 7.51 -18.60 60.00
CA ASP A 361 6.15 -18.98 60.38
C ASP A 361 6.25 -20.36 61.04
N THR A 362 6.56 -20.39 62.34
CA THR A 362 6.98 -21.61 63.04
C THR A 362 5.88 -22.68 63.07
N ASP A 363 4.61 -22.26 63.12
CA ASP A 363 3.45 -23.14 63.19
C ASP A 363 2.68 -23.28 61.86
N GLY A 364 2.96 -22.43 60.87
CA GLY A 364 2.34 -22.44 59.56
C GLY A 364 0.93 -21.86 59.54
N ASP A 365 0.56 -20.99 60.49
CA ASP A 365 -0.77 -20.40 60.57
C ASP A 365 -0.97 -19.17 59.65
N GLY A 366 0.14 -18.67 59.10
CA GLY A 366 0.19 -17.53 58.18
C GLY A 366 0.40 -16.17 58.86
N ILE A 367 0.74 -16.15 60.15
CA ILE A 367 1.26 -15.00 60.90
C ILE A 367 2.75 -15.26 61.16
N GLY A 368 3.60 -14.26 60.92
CA GLY A 368 5.04 -14.42 61.15
C GLY A 368 5.41 -14.29 62.62
N ASP A 369 6.45 -15.00 63.06
CA ASP A 369 6.92 -15.04 64.46
C ASP A 369 7.22 -13.63 65.05
N GLY A 370 7.50 -12.60 64.23
CA GLY A 370 7.69 -11.24 64.73
C GLY A 370 6.38 -10.52 65.10
N ALA A 371 5.26 -10.99 64.58
CA ALA A 371 3.91 -10.44 64.74
C ALA A 371 2.93 -11.40 65.44
N ASP A 372 3.27 -12.68 65.56
CA ASP A 372 2.58 -13.65 66.40
C ASP A 372 2.92 -13.43 67.87
N ASP A 373 1.94 -13.68 68.74
CA ASP A 373 2.15 -13.65 70.20
C ASP A 373 2.33 -15.08 70.75
N ASP A 374 2.13 -16.15 69.95
CA ASP A 374 2.14 -17.60 70.28
C ASP A 374 2.79 -18.40 69.12
N ASP A 375 4.10 -18.23 68.90
CA ASP A 375 4.85 -18.64 67.68
C ASP A 375 4.70 -20.13 67.29
N ASP A 376 4.46 -21.03 68.25
CA ASP A 376 4.32 -22.47 68.01
C ASP A 376 2.87 -22.99 68.16
N ASN A 377 1.92 -22.08 68.42
CA ASN A 377 0.49 -22.33 68.64
C ASN A 377 0.19 -23.44 69.64
N ASP A 378 1.02 -23.56 70.67
CA ASP A 378 0.89 -24.56 71.72
C ASP A 378 -0.17 -24.19 72.78
N GLY A 379 -0.62 -22.94 72.73
CA GLY A 379 -1.64 -22.33 73.59
C GLY A 379 -1.07 -21.40 74.67
N LEU A 380 0.22 -21.07 74.63
CA LEU A 380 0.89 -20.11 75.49
C LEU A 380 1.57 -19.02 74.66
N SER A 381 1.31 -17.76 75.01
CA SER A 381 2.04 -16.66 74.39
C SER A 381 3.54 -16.69 74.72
N ASP A 382 4.44 -16.20 73.86
CA ASP A 382 5.90 -16.22 74.10
C ASP A 382 6.29 -15.50 75.40
N ASP A 383 5.56 -14.42 75.73
CA ASP A 383 5.74 -13.65 76.97
C ASP A 383 5.46 -14.54 78.21
N LYS A 384 4.51 -15.46 78.08
CA LYS A 384 4.12 -16.43 79.11
C LYS A 384 5.12 -17.58 79.20
N GLU A 385 5.59 -18.06 78.07
CA GLU A 385 6.58 -19.13 77.98
C GLU A 385 7.93 -18.70 78.55
N LYS A 386 8.38 -17.50 78.21
CA LYS A 386 9.56 -16.88 78.81
C LYS A 386 9.46 -16.71 80.33
N GLU A 387 8.24 -16.56 80.87
CA GLU A 387 8.00 -16.52 82.32
C GLU A 387 8.19 -17.89 82.97
N ILE A 388 7.76 -18.96 82.30
CA ILE A 388 7.78 -20.33 82.85
C ILE A 388 9.03 -21.13 82.46
N GLY A 389 9.78 -20.68 81.45
CA GLY A 389 11.05 -21.25 81.00
C GLY A 389 10.96 -22.24 79.84
N THR A 390 9.83 -22.32 79.14
CA THR A 390 9.65 -23.08 77.88
C THR A 390 10.22 -22.30 76.70
N ASP A 391 10.32 -22.96 75.54
CA ASP A 391 10.90 -22.40 74.31
C ASP A 391 9.80 -22.00 73.32
N PRO A 392 9.60 -20.70 73.03
CA PRO A 392 8.45 -20.25 72.22
C PRO A 392 8.33 -20.80 70.82
N LEU A 393 9.39 -21.41 70.30
CA LEU A 393 9.41 -22.00 68.96
C LEU A 393 9.19 -23.52 69.00
N VAL A 394 8.80 -24.09 70.14
CA VAL A 394 8.81 -25.54 70.38
C VAL A 394 7.53 -25.97 71.08
N PHE A 395 6.57 -26.44 70.26
CA PHE A 395 5.24 -26.90 70.68
C PHE A 395 5.20 -27.85 71.90
N ASP A 396 6.28 -28.58 72.17
CA ASP A 396 6.41 -29.51 73.31
C ASP A 396 7.86 -29.47 73.79
N THR A 397 8.14 -28.69 74.84
CA THR A 397 9.49 -28.39 75.31
C THR A 397 10.25 -29.65 75.77
N ASP A 398 9.56 -30.63 76.37
CA ASP A 398 10.20 -31.82 76.93
C ASP A 398 10.07 -33.10 76.09
N GLY A 399 9.24 -33.05 75.05
CA GLY A 399 9.07 -34.09 74.05
C GLY A 399 8.26 -35.29 74.53
N ASP A 400 7.38 -35.13 75.52
CA ASP A 400 6.55 -36.21 76.06
C ASP A 400 5.18 -36.40 75.38
N GLY A 401 4.81 -35.46 74.51
CA GLY A 401 3.64 -35.49 73.65
C GLY A 401 2.43 -34.69 74.14
N LEU A 402 2.56 -33.85 75.17
CA LEU A 402 1.62 -32.78 75.53
C LEU A 402 2.26 -31.43 75.20
N SER A 403 1.47 -30.46 74.74
CA SER A 403 2.01 -29.09 74.60
C SER A 403 2.22 -28.42 75.94
N ASP A 404 3.10 -27.44 76.02
CA ASP A 404 3.37 -26.70 77.26
C ASP A 404 2.10 -26.00 77.76
N GLY A 405 1.28 -25.48 76.84
CA GLY A 405 -0.07 -24.97 77.10
C GLY A 405 -1.03 -26.01 77.66
N GLU A 406 -1.08 -27.21 77.09
CA GLU A 406 -1.89 -28.31 77.60
C GLU A 406 -1.45 -28.73 79.00
N GLU A 407 -0.15 -28.81 79.25
CA GLU A 407 0.45 -29.17 80.53
C GLU A 407 0.07 -28.21 81.66
N LEU A 408 0.07 -26.90 81.40
CA LEU A 408 -0.42 -25.92 82.37
C LEU A 408 -1.92 -26.06 82.64
N VAL A 409 -2.72 -26.41 81.63
CA VAL A 409 -4.15 -26.67 81.81
C VAL A 409 -4.39 -27.91 82.68
N VAL A 410 -3.60 -28.96 82.48
CA VAL A 410 -3.74 -30.22 83.23
C VAL A 410 -2.98 -30.25 84.56
N GLY A 411 -2.07 -29.29 84.79
CA GLY A 411 -1.33 -29.07 86.02
C GLY A 411 -0.03 -29.87 86.15
N THR A 412 0.59 -30.24 85.03
CA THR A 412 1.93 -30.84 84.94
C THR A 412 3.01 -29.78 84.69
N ASP A 413 4.26 -30.19 84.55
CA ASP A 413 5.44 -29.31 84.48
C ASP A 413 6.02 -29.37 83.06
N PRO A 414 5.82 -28.34 82.22
CA PRO A 414 6.27 -28.25 80.82
C PRO A 414 7.73 -28.59 80.53
N MET A 415 8.58 -28.57 81.55
CA MET A 415 10.01 -28.82 81.40
C MET A 415 10.41 -30.24 81.85
N LYS A 416 9.46 -31.13 82.16
CA LYS A 416 9.74 -32.44 82.74
C LYS A 416 8.77 -33.51 82.26
N VAL A 417 9.33 -34.39 81.43
CA VAL A 417 8.68 -35.59 80.92
C VAL A 417 7.80 -36.23 81.98
N ASN A 418 6.50 -36.24 81.71
CA ASN A 418 5.48 -36.76 82.58
C ASN A 418 5.71 -38.24 82.83
N VAL A 419 5.82 -38.59 84.12
CA VAL A 419 5.91 -39.98 84.55
C VAL A 419 4.57 -40.43 85.10
N ARG A 420 4.34 -41.74 85.00
CA ARG A 420 3.09 -42.36 85.42
C ARG A 420 2.81 -42.10 86.91
N GLY A 421 2.01 -41.08 87.22
CA GLY A 421 1.71 -40.65 88.59
C GLY A 421 1.60 -39.12 88.77
N ASP A 422 2.05 -38.32 87.80
CA ASP A 422 1.88 -36.88 87.83
C ASP A 422 0.40 -36.50 87.65
N THR A 423 -0.09 -35.58 88.47
CA THR A 423 -1.52 -35.34 88.67
C THR A 423 -2.12 -34.43 87.60
N ALA A 424 -1.94 -34.78 86.33
CA ALA A 424 -2.87 -34.51 85.24
C ALA A 424 -3.79 -35.73 85.07
N HIS A 425 -4.83 -35.82 85.89
CA HIS A 425 -5.75 -36.95 85.86
C HIS A 425 -6.74 -36.79 84.70
N GLY A 426 -6.53 -37.49 83.57
CA GLY A 426 -7.33 -37.21 82.36
C GLY A 426 -7.63 -38.38 81.43
N LEU A 427 -6.65 -38.90 80.70
CA LEU A 427 -6.91 -39.88 79.66
C LEU A 427 -6.63 -41.30 80.15
N ASN A 428 -7.69 -42.00 80.54
CA ASN A 428 -7.71 -43.46 80.57
C ASN A 428 -7.62 -43.98 79.11
N GLY A 429 -6.42 -43.87 78.52
CA GLY A 429 -6.02 -44.57 77.33
C GLY A 429 -5.22 -45.81 77.74
N SER A 430 -5.79 -46.98 77.46
CA SER A 430 -5.19 -48.29 77.64
C SER A 430 -3.69 -48.32 77.36
N ALA A 431 -2.94 -49.01 78.23
CA ALA A 431 -1.59 -49.48 77.93
C ALA A 431 -1.58 -50.21 76.57
N GLY A 432 -1.06 -49.54 75.55
CA GLY A 432 -0.65 -50.08 74.27
C GLY A 432 0.86 -49.95 74.17
N GLU A 433 1.51 -51.00 73.74
CA GLU A 433 2.95 -51.21 73.74
C GLU A 433 3.72 -50.11 72.99
N TYR A 434 4.57 -49.35 73.69
CA TYR A 434 5.70 -48.68 73.04
C TYR A 434 6.82 -49.71 72.84
N SER A 435 6.72 -50.47 71.75
CA SER A 435 7.84 -51.23 71.19
C SER A 435 8.54 -50.37 70.15
N SER A 436 9.79 -50.02 70.45
CA SER A 436 10.81 -49.54 69.51
C SER A 436 10.71 -50.16 68.12
N LYS A 437 10.42 -49.35 67.09
CA LYS A 437 10.78 -49.58 65.69
C LYS A 437 10.92 -48.19 65.03
N PHE A 438 12.13 -47.65 64.94
CA PHE A 438 12.90 -47.68 63.69
C PHE A 438 11.97 -47.63 62.46
N VAL A 439 11.74 -46.43 61.94
CA VAL A 439 11.17 -46.22 60.61
C VAL A 439 12.21 -46.71 59.60
N SER A 440 12.07 -47.98 59.21
CA SER A 440 12.78 -48.56 58.07
C SER A 440 12.09 -48.14 56.77
N LEU A 441 12.93 -47.88 55.78
CA LEU A 441 12.72 -47.45 54.39
C LEU A 441 11.73 -48.30 53.53
N GLU A 442 10.56 -48.70 54.02
CA GLU A 442 9.61 -49.56 53.28
C GLU A 442 8.16 -49.04 53.35
N THR A 443 7.87 -47.86 52.78
CA THR A 443 6.49 -47.43 52.45
C THR A 443 6.33 -46.92 51.01
N TRP A 444 7.38 -46.99 50.19
CA TRP A 444 7.34 -46.57 48.78
C TRP A 444 6.78 -47.63 47.82
N ILE A 445 6.59 -48.88 48.26
CA ILE A 445 6.17 -49.99 47.37
C ILE A 445 4.64 -50.14 47.27
N ASP A 446 3.88 -49.71 48.29
CA ASP A 446 2.41 -49.84 48.26
C ASP A 446 1.70 -48.72 47.47
N TRP A 447 2.30 -47.52 47.38
CA TRP A 447 1.81 -46.46 46.50
C TRP A 447 2.14 -46.71 45.02
N LEU A 448 3.23 -47.41 44.72
CA LEU A 448 3.61 -47.79 43.34
C LEU A 448 2.66 -48.83 42.73
N ILE A 449 2.08 -49.72 43.54
CA ILE A 449 1.12 -50.74 43.09
C ILE A 449 -0.27 -50.15 42.83
N LEU A 450 -0.66 -49.09 43.55
CA LEU A 450 -1.91 -48.38 43.29
C LEU A 450 -1.82 -47.48 42.04
N LEU A 451 -0.67 -46.84 41.81
CA LEU A 451 -0.43 -45.99 40.63
C LEU A 451 -0.30 -46.81 39.33
N LEU A 452 0.30 -48.00 39.37
CA LEU A 452 0.42 -48.91 38.21
C LEU A 452 -0.90 -49.59 37.80
N THR A 453 -1.92 -49.62 38.68
CA THR A 453 -3.27 -50.10 38.33
C THR A 453 -4.18 -49.01 37.75
N ILE A 454 -3.83 -47.74 37.86
CA ILE A 454 -4.60 -46.62 37.28
C ILE A 454 -4.11 -46.28 35.87
N LEU A 455 -2.84 -46.60 35.52
CA LEU A 455 -2.29 -46.39 34.18
C LEU A 455 -2.46 -47.54 33.16
N SER A 456 -3.13 -48.64 33.50
CA SER A 456 -3.41 -49.75 32.53
C SER A 456 -4.91 -49.95 32.21
N GLY A 457 -5.76 -48.99 32.59
CA GLY A 457 -7.22 -49.09 32.50
C GLY A 457 -7.90 -48.37 31.33
N VAL A 458 -7.18 -47.94 30.29
CA VAL A 458 -7.78 -47.34 29.08
C VAL A 458 -7.23 -47.99 27.81
N VAL A 459 -7.49 -49.27 27.64
CA VAL A 459 -7.51 -49.90 26.31
C VAL A 459 -8.75 -50.79 26.23
N ALA A 460 -9.52 -50.59 25.16
CA ALA A 460 -10.64 -51.39 24.68
C ALA A 460 -12.05 -51.03 25.20
N VAL A 461 -12.68 -50.02 24.59
CA VAL A 461 -13.99 -50.19 23.91
C VAL A 461 -14.13 -49.15 22.77
N VAL A 462 -13.67 -49.45 21.55
CA VAL A 462 -14.35 -49.07 20.29
C VAL A 462 -13.92 -50.06 19.20
N PHE A 463 -14.65 -51.17 19.03
CA PHE A 463 -14.57 -52.01 17.82
C PHE A 463 -15.95 -52.60 17.51
N TRP A 464 -16.74 -51.85 16.74
CA TRP A 464 -17.91 -52.28 15.96
C TRP A 464 -18.37 -51.03 15.18
N PHE A 465 -18.44 -50.90 13.86
CA PHE A 465 -18.54 -51.79 12.70
C PHE A 465 -17.92 -51.03 11.51
N HIS A 466 -17.29 -51.72 10.55
CA HIS A 466 -17.63 -51.54 9.12
C HIS A 466 -17.05 -52.71 8.30
N ALA A 467 -17.96 -53.49 7.71
CA ALA A 467 -17.62 -54.49 6.70
C ALA A 467 -17.46 -53.81 5.32
N PRO A 468 -16.64 -54.37 4.41
CA PRO A 468 -16.36 -53.78 3.11
C PRO A 468 -17.50 -54.06 2.12
N ASN A 469 -18.00 -53.02 1.46
CA ASN A 469 -18.88 -53.17 0.30
C ASN A 469 -18.04 -53.38 -0.96
N LEU A 470 -17.84 -54.65 -1.30
CA LEU A 470 -17.65 -55.09 -2.68
C LEU A 470 -19.03 -55.16 -3.35
N LYS A 471 -19.27 -54.33 -4.38
CA LYS A 471 -20.09 -54.70 -5.56
C LYS A 471 -19.94 -53.72 -6.72
N GLN A 472 -19.34 -54.25 -7.79
CA GLN A 472 -19.68 -54.07 -9.21
C GLN A 472 -20.60 -52.90 -9.61
N LYS A 473 -20.07 -51.99 -10.43
CA LYS A 473 -20.44 -51.91 -11.85
C LYS A 473 -19.39 -51.18 -12.66
#